data_AF-A0A4Q5PC25-F1
#
_entry.id   AF-A0A4Q5PC25-F1
#
_cell.length_a   1.000
_cell.length_b   1.000
_cell.length_c   1.000
_cell.angle_alpha   90.00
_cell.angle_beta   90.00
_cell.angle_gamma   90.00
#
_symmetry.space_group_name_H-M   'P 1'
#
loop_
_entity.id
_entity.type
_entity.pdbx_description
1 polymer ?
#
loop_
_entity_poly.entity_id
_entity_poly.type
_entity_poly.pdbx_seq_one_letter_code
_entity_poly.pdbx_strand_id
1 'polypeptide(L)'
;MKRFLLFLLLGPVIGFAVFEIREVLSGRIIGGFIGFLMGLPIAYWFGLIPSLIMWGEDWFLEDKMGLWPKVLTSTITGYVVSIAMLQIWTSVPIPLSQVLTFGLVGASQGLVCSWLSGIKPKRAA
;
A
#
# COMPACT_ATOMS: atom_id res chain seq x y z
N MET A 1 -3.19 -5.50 17.70
CA MET A 1 -3.03 -4.03 17.86
C MET A 1 -1.84 -3.46 17.08
N LYS A 2 -0.59 -3.89 17.31
CA LYS A 2 0.59 -3.34 16.60
C LYS A 2 0.50 -3.45 15.07
N ARG A 3 0.05 -4.60 14.55
CA ARG A 3 -0.12 -4.83 13.10
C ARG A 3 -1.13 -3.87 12.47
N PHE A 4 -2.28 -3.67 13.12
CA PHE A 4 -3.31 -2.73 12.66
C PHE A 4 -2.76 -1.31 12.50
N LEU A 5 -2.00 -0.83 13.49
CA LEU A 5 -1.37 0.49 13.43
C LEU A 5 -0.32 0.59 12.31
N LEU A 6 0.44 -0.49 12.04
CA LEU A 6 1.38 -0.52 10.92
C LEU A 6 0.65 -0.36 9.57
N PHE A 7 -0.42 -1.11 9.34
CA PHE A 7 -1.17 -0.98 8.10
C PHE A 7 -1.87 0.36 7.98
N LEU A 8 -2.46 0.88 9.06
CA LEU A 8 -3.24 2.12 9.03
C LEU A 8 -2.38 3.38 8.94
N LEU A 9 -1.27 3.45 9.67
CA LEU A 9 -0.41 4.63 9.72
C LEU A 9 0.69 4.57 8.67
N LEU A 10 1.40 3.44 8.57
CA LEU A 10 2.57 3.32 7.70
C LEU A 10 2.17 3.01 6.26
N GLY A 11 1.09 2.24 6.08
CA GLY A 11 0.66 1.80 4.76
C GLY A 11 0.39 2.94 3.79
N PRO A 12 -0.49 3.90 4.12
CA PRO A 12 -0.76 5.06 3.26
C PRO A 12 0.47 5.93 3.00
N VAL A 13 1.39 6.07 3.97
CA VAL A 13 2.62 6.86 3.78
C VAL A 13 3.53 6.19 2.75
N ILE A 14 3.71 4.88 2.84
CA ILE A 14 4.53 4.12 1.89
C ILE A 14 3.90 4.16 0.52
N GLY A 15 2.59 3.93 0.44
CA GLY A 15 1.86 4.03 -0.81
C GLY A 15 2.01 5.42 -1.45
N PHE A 16 1.84 6.48 -0.66
CA PHE A 16 2.00 7.86 -1.12
C PHE A 16 3.43 8.14 -1.62
N ALA A 17 4.46 7.69 -0.90
CA ALA A 17 5.84 7.85 -1.34
C ALA A 17 6.11 7.16 -2.69
N VAL A 18 5.60 5.95 -2.90
CA VAL A 18 5.75 5.22 -4.17
C VAL A 18 4.94 5.89 -5.29
N PHE A 19 3.76 6.42 -4.97
CA PHE A 19 2.96 7.21 -5.91
C PHE A 19 3.70 8.48 -6.37
N GLU A 20 4.26 9.26 -5.44
CA GLU A 20 5.04 10.47 -5.74
C GLU A 20 6.27 10.16 -6.61
N ILE A 21 7.02 9.12 -6.26
CA ILE A 21 8.17 8.66 -7.07
C ILE A 21 7.71 8.32 -8.49
N ARG A 22 6.60 7.60 -8.64
CA ARG A 22 6.03 7.25 -9.94
C ARG A 22 5.63 8.48 -10.75
N GLU A 23 4.98 9.46 -10.12
CA GLU A 23 4.56 10.70 -10.77
C GLU A 23 5.77 11.52 -11.25
N VAL A 24 6.81 11.67 -10.40
CA VAL A 24 8.09 12.30 -10.76
C VAL A 24 8.76 11.60 -11.94
N LEU A 25 8.84 10.26 -11.92
CA LEU A 25 9.42 9.47 -13.01
C LEU A 25 8.62 9.60 -14.32
N SER A 26 7.32 9.84 -14.23
CA SER A 26 6.45 10.07 -15.39
C SER A 26 6.49 11.50 -15.93
N GLY A 27 7.29 12.38 -15.32
CA GLY A 27 7.38 13.80 -15.68
C GLY A 27 6.16 14.62 -15.25
N ARG A 28 5.28 14.07 -14.41
CA ARG A 28 4.07 14.71 -13.88
C ARG A 28 4.35 15.20 -12.46
N ILE A 29 4.90 16.39 -12.32
CA ILE A 29 5.01 17.04 -10.99
C ILE A 29 3.71 17.81 -10.76
N ILE A 30 2.71 17.18 -10.12
CA ILE A 30 1.44 17.82 -9.83
C ILE A 30 1.59 18.63 -8.52
N GLY A 31 1.65 19.97 -8.64
CA GLY A 31 1.49 20.89 -7.50
C GLY A 31 2.73 21.17 -6.63
N GLY A 32 3.89 20.59 -6.91
CA GLY A 32 5.13 20.84 -6.15
C GLY A 32 4.98 20.53 -4.65
N PHE A 33 5.63 21.31 -3.78
CA PHE A 33 5.53 21.12 -2.33
C PHE A 33 4.09 21.22 -1.78
N ILE A 34 3.26 22.06 -2.40
CA ILE A 34 1.85 22.22 -2.01
C ILE A 34 1.03 20.99 -2.41
N GLY A 35 1.28 20.44 -3.60
CA GLY A 35 0.70 19.19 -4.08
C GLY A 35 1.05 18.03 -3.15
N PHE A 36 2.29 17.95 -2.70
CA PHE A 36 2.73 16.95 -1.72
C PHE A 36 1.98 17.09 -0.37
N LEU A 37 1.89 18.32 0.15
CA LEU A 37 1.24 18.60 1.44
C LEU A 37 -0.27 18.28 1.41
N MET A 38 -0.94 18.61 0.31
CA MET A 38 -2.38 18.37 0.11
C MET A 38 -2.67 16.93 -0.35
N GLY A 39 -1.71 16.27 -0.99
CA GLY A 39 -1.81 14.90 -1.48
C GLY A 39 -1.79 13.87 -0.35
N LEU A 40 -1.03 14.11 0.72
CA LEU A 40 -0.91 13.17 1.83
C LEU A 40 -2.25 12.88 2.55
N PRO A 41 -3.08 13.88 2.94
CA PRO A 41 -4.41 13.61 3.50
C PRO A 41 -5.32 12.82 2.55
N ILE A 42 -5.25 13.11 1.25
CA ILE A 42 -6.01 12.39 0.22
C ILE A 42 -5.52 10.94 0.14
N ALA A 43 -4.21 10.72 0.16
CA ALA A 43 -3.62 9.38 0.16
C ALA A 43 -4.02 8.58 1.39
N TYR A 44 -4.16 9.21 2.57
CA TYR A 44 -4.73 8.55 3.74
C TYR A 44 -6.19 8.18 3.53
N TRP A 45 -7.00 9.06 2.96
CA TRP A 45 -8.42 8.79 2.71
C TRP A 45 -8.61 7.63 1.73
N PHE A 46 -7.89 7.65 0.61
CA PHE A 46 -7.92 6.61 -0.41
C PHE A 46 -7.26 5.31 0.08
N GLY A 47 -6.14 5.42 0.79
CA GLY A 47 -5.34 4.31 1.26
C GLY A 47 -5.97 3.58 2.44
N LEU A 48 -6.94 4.16 3.14
CA LEU A 48 -7.57 3.55 4.32
C LEU A 48 -8.25 2.22 4.00
N ILE A 49 -9.04 2.15 2.93
CA ILE A 49 -9.74 0.92 2.53
C ILE A 49 -8.75 -0.18 2.12
N PRO A 50 -7.79 0.07 1.21
CA PRO A 50 -6.73 -0.89 0.90
C PRO A 50 -5.98 -1.36 2.14
N SER A 51 -5.64 -0.43 3.06
CA SER A 51 -4.93 -0.74 4.30
C SER A 51 -5.72 -1.70 5.19
N LEU A 52 -7.04 -1.50 5.31
CA LEU A 52 -7.91 -2.36 6.10
C LEU A 52 -8.02 -3.77 5.49
N ILE A 53 -8.14 -3.87 4.17
CA ILE A 53 -8.23 -5.14 3.46
C ILE A 53 -6.92 -5.92 3.63
N MET A 54 -5.77 -5.28 3.41
CA MET A 54 -4.46 -5.90 3.59
C MET A 54 -4.19 -6.29 5.05
N TRP A 55 -4.62 -5.47 6.01
CA TRP A 55 -4.53 -5.83 7.43
C TRP A 55 -5.39 -7.07 7.75
N GLY A 56 -6.61 -7.13 7.24
CA GLY A 56 -7.51 -8.28 7.45
C GLY A 56 -6.92 -9.57 6.87
N GLU A 57 -6.30 -9.49 5.70
CA GLU A 57 -5.59 -10.60 5.06
C GLU A 57 -4.35 -11.03 5.88
N ASP A 58 -3.49 -10.09 6.28
CA ASP A 58 -2.29 -10.37 7.08
C ASP A 58 -2.62 -10.98 8.45
N TRP A 59 -3.75 -10.58 9.03
CA TRP A 59 -4.27 -11.14 10.27
C TRP A 59 -4.82 -12.56 10.08
N PHE A 60 -5.59 -12.81 9.02
CA PHE A 60 -6.14 -14.15 8.74
C PHE A 60 -5.05 -15.19 8.43
N LEU A 61 -3.94 -14.76 7.83
CA LEU A 61 -2.81 -15.63 7.49
C LEU A 61 -1.76 -15.77 8.59
N GLU A 62 -1.90 -15.02 9.69
CA GLU A 62 -0.92 -14.99 10.79
C GLU A 62 -0.61 -16.38 11.37
N ASP A 63 -1.65 -17.19 11.55
CA ASP A 63 -1.56 -18.53 12.16
C ASP A 63 -1.40 -19.66 11.13
N LYS A 64 -1.48 -19.34 9.83
CA LYS A 64 -1.55 -20.33 8.74
C LYS A 64 -0.28 -20.38 7.90
N MET A 65 0.54 -19.35 7.91
CA MET A 65 1.67 -19.22 6.97
C MET A 65 2.94 -18.67 7.64
N GLY A 66 4.09 -19.09 7.10
CA GLY A 66 5.38 -18.47 7.42
C GLY A 66 5.48 -17.03 6.92
N LEU A 67 6.55 -16.34 7.32
CA LEU A 67 6.73 -14.89 7.05
C LEU A 67 6.75 -14.56 5.55
N TRP A 68 7.51 -15.31 4.75
CA TRP A 68 7.68 -15.04 3.32
C TRP A 68 6.41 -15.27 2.47
N PRO A 69 5.68 -16.40 2.62
CA PRO A 69 4.40 -16.59 1.93
C PRO A 69 3.39 -15.50 2.26
N LYS A 70 3.31 -15.09 3.53
CA LYS A 70 2.41 -14.02 4.00
C LYS A 70 2.76 -12.66 3.39
N VAL A 71 4.04 -12.33 3.29
CA VAL A 71 4.50 -11.10 2.62
C VAL A 71 4.10 -11.12 1.14
N LEU A 72 4.25 -12.27 0.47
CA LEU A 72 3.89 -12.41 -0.94
C LEU A 72 2.38 -12.25 -1.16
N THR A 73 1.55 -12.90 -0.34
CA THR A 73 0.09 -12.79 -0.44
C THR A 73 -0.38 -11.38 -0.15
N SER A 74 0.21 -10.71 0.86
CA SER A 74 -0.14 -9.32 1.18
C SER A 74 0.30 -8.34 0.09
N THR A 75 1.44 -8.61 -0.56
CA THR A 75 1.92 -7.84 -1.72
C THR A 75 0.96 -7.96 -2.91
N ILE A 76 0.54 -9.19 -3.24
CA ILE A 76 -0.43 -9.45 -4.32
C ILE A 76 -1.78 -8.82 -3.99
N THR A 77 -2.25 -8.98 -2.75
CA THR A 77 -3.50 -8.39 -2.27
C THR A 77 -3.45 -6.88 -2.39
N GLY A 78 -2.38 -6.23 -1.92
CA GLY A 78 -2.19 -4.79 -2.05
C GLY A 78 -2.21 -4.31 -3.50
N TYR A 79 -1.55 -5.05 -4.40
CA TYR A 79 -1.55 -4.76 -5.85
C TYR A 79 -2.96 -4.78 -6.44
N VAL A 80 -3.70 -5.88 -6.22
CA VAL A 80 -5.05 -6.07 -6.76
C VAL A 80 -6.03 -5.06 -6.18
N VAL A 81 -5.99 -4.86 -4.86
CA VAL A 81 -6.92 -3.95 -4.17
C VAL A 81 -6.68 -2.50 -4.60
N SER A 82 -5.43 -2.09 -4.81
CA SER A 82 -5.14 -0.72 -5.26
C SER A 82 -5.60 -0.49 -6.70
N ILE A 83 -5.43 -1.47 -7.58
CA ILE A 83 -5.98 -1.41 -8.94
C ILE A 83 -7.50 -1.35 -8.91
N ALA A 84 -8.15 -2.21 -8.11
CA ALA A 84 -9.60 -2.22 -7.97
C ALA A 84 -10.12 -0.87 -7.46
N MET A 85 -9.45 -0.31 -6.45
CA MET A 85 -9.78 1.00 -5.89
C MET A 85 -9.64 2.11 -6.95
N LEU A 86 -8.57 2.10 -7.73
CA LEU A 86 -8.38 3.05 -8.83
C LEU A 86 -9.52 2.97 -9.85
N GLN A 87 -9.95 1.76 -10.22
CA GLN A 87 -11.03 1.53 -11.18
C GLN A 87 -12.40 1.94 -10.64
N ILE A 88 -12.66 1.77 -9.34
CA ILE A 88 -13.92 2.20 -8.71
C ILE A 88 -14.02 3.74 -8.67
N TRP A 89 -12.90 4.42 -8.41
CA TRP A 89 -12.88 5.86 -8.21
C TRP A 89 -12.65 6.67 -9.50
N THR A 90 -12.20 6.03 -10.58
CA THR A 90 -11.93 6.72 -11.84
C THR A 90 -12.96 6.35 -12.89
N SER A 91 -13.78 7.32 -13.30
CA SER A 91 -14.74 7.16 -14.41
C SER A 91 -14.12 7.37 -15.80
N VAL A 92 -12.85 7.78 -15.86
CA VAL A 92 -12.11 8.09 -17.09
C VAL A 92 -11.23 6.90 -17.46
N PRO A 93 -11.19 6.48 -18.74
CA PRO A 93 -10.29 5.42 -19.18
C PRO A 93 -8.82 5.85 -18.98
N ILE A 94 -8.15 5.19 -18.03
CA ILE A 94 -6.71 5.33 -17.77
C ILE A 94 -5.95 4.32 -18.65
N PRO A 95 -4.82 4.69 -19.27
CA PRO A 95 -4.01 3.74 -20.02
C PRO A 95 -3.56 2.56 -19.15
N LEU A 96 -3.55 1.35 -19.72
CA LEU A 96 -3.23 0.10 -19.01
C LEU A 96 -1.89 0.18 -18.26
N SER A 97 -0.88 0.81 -18.85
CA SER A 97 0.43 1.00 -18.21
C SER A 97 0.35 1.79 -16.91
N GLN A 98 -0.52 2.80 -16.85
CA GLN A 98 -0.71 3.60 -15.63
C GLN A 98 -1.47 2.81 -14.56
N VAL A 99 -2.44 1.97 -14.95
CA VAL A 99 -3.19 1.10 -14.03
C VAL A 99 -2.26 0.05 -13.42
N LEU A 100 -1.46 -0.63 -14.25
CA LEU A 100 -0.53 -1.67 -13.79
C LEU A 100 0.54 -1.09 -12.85
N THR A 101 1.11 0.06 -13.20
CA THR A 101 2.10 0.73 -12.34
C THR A 101 1.50 1.28 -11.06
N PHE A 102 0.21 1.62 -11.04
CA PHE A 102 -0.49 2.01 -9.81
C PHE A 102 -0.61 0.85 -8.82
N GLY A 103 -0.75 -0.39 -9.29
CA GLY A 103 -0.73 -1.56 -8.42
C GLY A 103 0.55 -1.67 -7.56
N LEU A 104 1.68 -1.14 -8.05
CA LEU A 104 2.94 -1.13 -7.28
C LEU A 104 2.84 -0.31 -5.99
N VAL A 105 1.98 0.71 -5.95
CA VAL A 105 1.68 1.50 -4.76
C VAL A 105 1.17 0.58 -3.66
N GLY A 106 0.12 -0.19 -3.94
CA GLY A 106 -0.43 -1.15 -2.99
C GLY A 106 0.49 -2.31 -2.68
N ALA A 107 1.22 -2.81 -3.69
CA ALA A 107 2.18 -3.89 -3.51
C ALA A 107 3.27 -3.52 -2.51
N SER A 108 3.84 -2.32 -2.65
CA SER A 108 4.87 -1.82 -1.74
C SER A 108 4.36 -1.66 -0.31
N GLN A 109 3.12 -1.18 -0.16
CA GLN A 109 2.46 -1.08 1.13
C GLN A 109 2.28 -2.47 1.77
N GLY A 110 1.68 -3.43 1.06
CA GLY A 110 1.44 -4.79 1.56
C GLY A 110 2.75 -5.49 1.93
N LEU A 111 3.78 -5.33 1.10
CA LEU A 111 5.12 -5.87 1.34
C LEU A 111 5.71 -5.34 2.64
N VAL A 112 5.80 -4.01 2.79
CA VAL A 112 6.49 -3.40 3.94
C VAL A 112 5.69 -3.61 5.22
N CYS A 113 4.37 -3.46 5.18
CA CYS A 113 3.51 -3.65 6.35
C CYS A 113 3.51 -5.12 6.82
N SER A 114 3.39 -6.09 5.91
CA SER A 114 3.41 -7.52 6.26
C SER A 114 4.79 -8.00 6.72
N TRP A 115 5.85 -7.45 6.12
CA TRP A 115 7.23 -7.74 6.51
C TRP A 115 7.51 -7.23 7.93
N LEU A 116 7.22 -5.95 8.21
CA LEU A 116 7.39 -5.35 9.54
C LEU A 116 6.49 -6.04 10.59
N SER A 117 5.29 -6.47 10.21
CA SER A 117 4.39 -7.21 11.10
C SER A 117 4.88 -8.64 11.42
N GLY A 118 5.78 -9.18 10.58
CA GLY A 118 6.39 -10.50 10.72
C GLY A 118 7.69 -10.52 11.52
N ILE A 119 8.38 -9.39 11.69
CA ILE A 119 9.62 -9.30 12.48
C ILE A 119 9.29 -9.52 13.96
N LYS A 120 9.39 -10.78 14.41
CA LYS A 120 9.40 -11.10 15.83
C LYS A 120 10.73 -10.63 16.41
N PRO A 121 10.75 -9.85 17.51
CA PRO A 121 12.01 -9.53 18.18
C PRO A 121 12.67 -10.85 18.57
N LYS A 122 13.94 -11.01 18.18
CA LYS A 122 14.79 -12.11 18.61
C LYS A 122 14.75 -12.09 20.15
N ARG A 123 14.03 -13.02 20.78
CA ARG A 123 14.09 -13.21 22.22
C ARG A 123 15.57 -13.48 22.51
N ALA A 124 16.24 -12.53 23.16
CA ALA A 124 17.54 -12.79 23.75
C ALA A 124 17.33 -13.96 24.72
N ALA A 125 17.89 -15.11 24.35
CA ALA A 125 17.99 -16.28 25.21
C ALA A 125 19.05 -16.01 26.28
#